data_AF-D4MZ99-F1
#
_entry.id   AF-D4MZ99-F1
#
_cell.length_a   1.000
_cell.length_b   1.000
_cell.length_c   1.000
_cell.angle_alpha   90.00
_cell.angle_beta   90.00
_cell.angle_gamma   90.00
#
_symmetry.space_group_name_H-M   'P 1'
#
loop_
_entity.id
_entity.type
_entity.pdbx_description
1 polymer ?
#
loop_
_entity_poly.entity_id
_entity_poly.type
_entity_poly.pdbx_seq_one_letter_code
_entity_poly.pdbx_strand_id
1 'polypeptide(L)'
;MERVLFLADRKELVKQAKNAFARYIPKTTMCNLLLNKEDRNAKFVFSTYPTILNAIDTMKNSDGSRFFSPGHFDLIVIDEAHRSIFNKYRAIFEYFDACLLGLTATPKKTVHQSTYEFFDMKNNMPTDVYEYDEAINKDHVLVPFYLIETATRIPDDGITYEKLDEEEREEYEDEFCEDEGMPEHIPPENINKYIFNIDTVDKMISEKMKIYFLSV
;
A
#
# COMPACT_ATOMS: atom_id res chain seq x y z
N MET A 1 -11.92 -14.93 27.23
CA MET A 1 -10.99 -15.50 26.23
C MET A 1 -10.87 -14.40 25.18
N GLU A 2 -9.66 -14.00 24.80
CA GLU A 2 -9.45 -12.92 23.80
C GLU A 2 -8.40 -13.41 22.81
N ARG A 3 -8.86 -14.00 21.71
CA ARG A 3 -8.06 -14.41 20.56
C ARG A 3 -8.18 -13.37 19.47
N VAL A 4 -7.04 -12.96 18.93
CA VAL A 4 -6.94 -11.88 17.95
C VAL A 4 -6.33 -12.40 16.66
N LEU A 5 -6.97 -12.08 15.53
CA LEU A 5 -6.42 -12.26 14.20
C LEU A 5 -5.98 -10.91 13.64
N PHE A 6 -4.71 -10.76 13.26
CA PHE A 6 -4.20 -9.60 12.57
C PHE A 6 -3.99 -9.92 11.09
N LEU A 7 -4.62 -9.13 10.21
CA LEU A 7 -4.57 -9.29 8.76
C LEU A 7 -3.90 -8.10 8.09
N ALA A 8 -2.99 -8.40 7.15
CA ALA A 8 -2.39 -7.40 6.26
C ALA A 8 -2.17 -7.97 4.85
N ASP A 9 -2.06 -7.08 3.86
CA ASP A 9 -1.93 -7.47 2.44
C ASP A 9 -0.58 -8.14 2.11
N ARG A 10 0.50 -7.78 2.83
CA ARG A 10 1.88 -8.19 2.51
C ARG A 10 2.53 -8.97 3.64
N LYS A 11 3.33 -9.97 3.28
CA LYS A 11 4.08 -10.81 4.24
C LYS A 11 4.98 -9.98 5.17
N GLU A 12 5.61 -8.94 4.64
CA GLU A 12 6.47 -8.04 5.42
C GLU A 12 5.69 -7.27 6.48
N LEU A 13 4.50 -6.77 6.14
CA LEU A 13 3.63 -6.07 7.11
C LEU A 13 3.20 -7.01 8.23
N VAL A 14 2.86 -8.25 7.89
CA VAL A 14 2.55 -9.30 8.88
C VAL A 14 3.72 -9.55 9.83
N LYS A 15 4.95 -9.64 9.29
CA LYS A 15 6.17 -9.83 10.08
C LYS A 15 6.46 -8.62 10.98
N GLN A 16 6.32 -7.41 10.46
CA GLN A 16 6.49 -6.16 11.21
C GLN A 16 5.48 -6.06 12.36
N ALA A 17 4.20 -6.32 12.08
CA ALA A 17 3.15 -6.33 13.08
C ALA A 17 3.44 -7.34 14.20
N LYS A 18 3.76 -8.60 13.88
CA LYS A 18 4.12 -9.59 14.90
C LYS A 18 5.28 -9.11 15.78
N ASN A 19 6.34 -8.56 15.18
CA ASN A 19 7.50 -8.08 15.91
C ASN A 19 7.17 -6.88 16.82
N ALA A 20 6.31 -5.97 16.35
CA ALA A 20 5.84 -4.85 17.15
C ALA A 20 5.00 -5.34 18.34
N PHE A 21 4.04 -6.23 18.11
CA PHE A 21 3.23 -6.83 19.18
C PHE A 21 4.09 -7.59 20.19
N ALA A 22 5.07 -8.37 19.74
CA ALA A 22 5.99 -9.09 20.63
C ALA A 22 6.80 -8.14 21.54
N ARG A 23 7.12 -6.94 21.06
CA ARG A 23 7.81 -5.91 21.83
C ARG A 23 6.91 -5.29 22.91
N TYR A 24 5.67 -4.96 22.56
CA TYR A 24 4.75 -4.25 23.45
C TYR A 24 3.94 -5.17 24.37
N ILE A 25 3.75 -6.45 23.99
CA ILE A 25 2.95 -7.44 24.74
C ILE A 25 3.70 -8.79 24.82
N PRO A 26 4.87 -8.84 25.49
CA PRO A 26 5.78 -9.99 25.44
C PRO A 26 5.26 -11.27 26.12
N LYS A 27 4.25 -11.17 27.01
CA LYS A 27 3.71 -12.31 27.77
C LYS A 27 2.66 -13.12 27.01
N THR A 28 2.45 -12.83 25.74
CA THR A 28 1.36 -13.42 24.96
C THR A 28 1.88 -14.40 23.90
N THR A 29 1.16 -15.49 23.68
CA THR A 29 1.46 -16.44 22.60
C THR A 29 1.11 -15.84 21.25
N MET A 30 2.04 -15.92 20.29
CA MET A 30 1.91 -15.30 18.97
C MET A 30 2.32 -16.26 17.86
N CYS A 31 1.47 -16.39 16.84
CA CYS A 31 1.68 -17.25 15.69
C CYS A 31 1.72 -16.43 14.41
N ASN A 32 2.70 -16.71 13.53
CA ASN A 32 2.68 -16.19 12.17
C ASN A 32 2.39 -17.35 11.23
N LEU A 33 1.19 -17.38 10.65
CA LEU A 33 0.72 -18.49 9.81
C LEU A 33 1.53 -18.69 8.53
N LEU A 34 2.32 -17.69 8.12
CA LEU A 34 3.20 -17.79 6.95
C LEU A 34 4.50 -18.54 7.24
N LEU A 35 4.94 -18.57 8.50
CA LEU A 35 6.25 -19.11 8.90
C LEU A 35 6.14 -20.35 9.77
N ASN A 36 5.22 -20.34 10.73
CA ASN A 36 5.05 -21.43 11.67
C ASN A 36 3.56 -21.71 11.88
N LYS A 37 3.08 -22.80 11.29
CA LYS A 37 1.68 -23.25 11.40
C LYS A 37 1.42 -24.10 12.64
N GLU A 38 2.46 -24.48 13.38
CA GLU A 38 2.34 -25.40 14.51
C GLU A 38 1.82 -24.71 15.77
N ASP A 39 2.18 -23.43 15.98
CA ASP A 39 1.70 -22.60 17.09
C ASP A 39 0.32 -21.96 16.85
N ARG A 40 -0.51 -22.56 15.99
CA ARG A 40 -1.84 -22.05 15.60
C ARG A 40 -2.86 -21.91 16.73
N ASN A 41 -2.58 -22.43 17.93
CA ASN A 41 -3.38 -22.21 19.15
C ASN A 41 -3.02 -20.91 19.90
N ALA A 42 -2.12 -20.10 19.36
CA ALA A 42 -1.71 -18.82 19.95
C ALA A 42 -2.89 -17.86 20.16
N LYS A 43 -2.75 -16.97 21.15
CA LYS A 43 -3.73 -15.89 21.40
C LYS A 43 -3.74 -14.87 20.26
N PHE A 44 -2.58 -14.56 19.69
CA PHE A 44 -2.47 -13.67 18.54
C PHE A 44 -2.03 -14.47 17.33
N VAL A 45 -2.80 -14.37 16.26
CA VAL A 45 -2.50 -15.01 14.98
C VAL A 45 -2.30 -13.90 13.95
N PHE A 46 -1.16 -13.91 13.27
CA PHE A 46 -0.80 -12.95 12.24
C PHE A 46 -0.79 -13.66 10.88
N SER A 47 -1.50 -13.11 9.91
CA SER A 47 -1.68 -13.75 8.60
C SER A 47 -1.91 -12.72 7.49
N THR A 48 -1.71 -13.14 6.24
CA THR A 48 -2.29 -12.43 5.10
C THR A 48 -3.67 -13.00 4.78
N TYR A 49 -4.46 -12.26 4.00
CA TYR A 49 -5.78 -12.69 3.56
C TYR A 49 -5.77 -14.05 2.81
N PRO A 50 -4.90 -14.29 1.80
CA PRO A 50 -4.84 -15.60 1.16
C PRO A 50 -4.48 -16.73 2.13
N THR A 51 -3.58 -16.46 3.08
CA THR A 51 -3.08 -17.47 4.01
C THR A 51 -4.17 -17.90 5.00
N ILE A 52 -4.94 -16.96 5.57
CA ILE A 52 -6.01 -17.34 6.49
C ILE A 52 -7.17 -18.02 5.75
N LEU A 53 -7.52 -17.54 4.55
CA LEU A 53 -8.55 -18.15 3.73
C LEU A 53 -8.22 -19.62 3.41
N ASN A 54 -6.99 -19.87 2.98
CA ASN A 54 -6.51 -21.23 2.76
C ASN A 54 -6.49 -22.06 4.06
N ALA A 55 -6.10 -21.45 5.19
CA ALA A 55 -6.05 -22.14 6.47
C ALA A 55 -7.44 -22.55 7.00
N ILE A 56 -8.47 -21.73 6.78
CA ILE A 56 -9.87 -22.06 7.12
C ILE A 56 -10.32 -23.35 6.43
N ASP A 57 -9.92 -23.56 5.17
CA ASP A 57 -10.29 -24.75 4.39
C ASP A 57 -9.42 -25.97 4.71
N THR A 58 -8.11 -25.77 4.80
CA THR A 58 -7.14 -26.88 4.87
C THR A 58 -6.84 -27.37 6.28
N MET A 59 -6.93 -26.51 7.30
CA MET A 59 -6.63 -26.91 8.67
C MET A 59 -7.86 -27.55 9.32
N LYS A 60 -7.75 -28.86 9.59
CA LYS A 60 -8.77 -29.63 10.29
C LYS A 60 -8.28 -30.14 11.64
N ASN A 61 -9.22 -30.32 12.55
CA ASN A 61 -9.05 -31.08 13.78
C ASN A 61 -9.09 -32.59 13.49
N SER A 62 -8.77 -33.42 14.49
CA SER A 62 -8.77 -34.89 14.37
C SER A 62 -10.14 -35.48 14.03
N ASP A 63 -11.22 -34.77 14.35
CA ASP A 63 -12.60 -35.13 14.03
C ASP A 63 -13.04 -34.67 12.62
N GLY A 64 -12.14 -34.06 11.85
CA GLY A 64 -12.42 -33.52 10.51
C GLY A 64 -13.08 -32.14 10.51
N SER A 65 -13.41 -31.56 11.68
CA SER A 65 -13.94 -30.20 11.78
C SER A 65 -12.87 -29.15 11.42
N ARG A 66 -13.29 -27.94 11.00
CA ARG A 66 -12.37 -26.83 10.72
C ARG A 66 -11.66 -26.39 12.00
N PHE A 67 -10.33 -26.26 11.95
CA PHE A 67 -9.53 -25.82 13.10
C PHE A 67 -9.88 -24.38 13.51
N PHE A 68 -9.93 -23.48 12.52
CA PHE A 68 -10.46 -22.12 12.69
C PHE A 68 -11.97 -22.18 12.53
N SER A 69 -12.70 -22.42 13.62
CA SER A 69 -14.15 -22.33 13.67
C SER A 69 -14.64 -20.87 13.52
N PRO A 70 -15.92 -20.64 13.18
CA PRO A 70 -16.49 -19.29 13.13
C PRO A 70 -16.26 -18.45 14.39
N GLY A 71 -16.36 -19.06 15.58
CA GLY A 71 -16.08 -18.40 16.87
C GLY A 71 -14.64 -18.57 17.37
N HIS A 72 -13.66 -18.79 16.50
CA HIS A 72 -12.27 -19.00 16.92
C HIS A 72 -11.60 -17.71 17.41
N PHE A 73 -11.96 -16.57 16.82
CA PHE A 73 -11.40 -15.25 17.13
C PHE A 73 -12.48 -14.36 17.74
N ASP A 74 -12.09 -13.54 18.70
CA ASP A 74 -12.96 -12.54 19.32
C ASP A 74 -12.80 -11.16 18.64
N LEU A 75 -11.61 -10.90 18.07
CA LEU A 75 -11.25 -9.66 17.37
C LEU A 75 -10.44 -9.96 16.10
N ILE A 76 -10.79 -9.26 15.02
CA ILE A 76 -10.01 -9.23 13.78
C ILE A 76 -9.54 -7.80 13.53
N VAL A 77 -8.22 -7.61 13.51
CA VAL A 77 -7.57 -6.35 13.13
C VAL A 77 -7.22 -6.40 11.66
N ILE A 78 -7.66 -5.40 10.91
CA ILE A 78 -7.57 -5.33 9.45
C ILE A 78 -6.70 -4.12 9.09
N ASP A 79 -5.48 -4.36 8.65
CA ASP A 79 -4.60 -3.33 8.12
C ASP A 79 -5.03 -2.95 6.69
N GLU A 80 -5.02 -1.66 6.39
CA GLU A 80 -5.54 -1.05 5.16
C GLU A 80 -6.94 -1.54 4.76
N ALA A 81 -7.88 -1.45 5.72
CA ALA A 81 -9.22 -2.00 5.61
C ALA A 81 -9.95 -1.63 4.30
N HIS A 82 -9.72 -0.42 3.77
CA HIS A 82 -10.31 0.04 2.50
C HIS A 82 -9.90 -0.81 1.29
N ARG A 83 -8.72 -1.42 1.26
CA ARG A 83 -8.28 -2.28 0.14
C ARG A 83 -8.82 -3.69 0.26
N SER A 84 -8.98 -4.15 1.50
CA SER A 84 -9.18 -5.55 1.81
C SER A 84 -10.66 -5.96 1.87
N ILE A 85 -11.56 -5.02 2.15
CA ILE A 85 -13.01 -5.29 2.30
C ILE A 85 -13.73 -5.40 0.94
N PHE A 86 -13.25 -4.72 -0.10
CA PHE A 86 -13.91 -4.69 -1.42
C PHE A 86 -13.59 -5.85 -2.36
N ASN A 87 -12.68 -6.72 -1.96
CA ASN A 87 -12.19 -7.79 -2.82
C ASN A 87 -12.67 -9.17 -2.36
N LYS A 88 -12.15 -10.20 -3.05
CA LYS A 88 -12.31 -11.66 -2.83
C LYS A 88 -12.29 -12.15 -1.36
N TYR A 89 -11.87 -11.32 -0.42
CA TYR A 89 -11.65 -11.66 0.99
C TYR A 89 -12.82 -11.34 1.92
N ARG A 90 -13.92 -10.76 1.41
CA ARG A 90 -15.17 -10.57 2.16
C ARG A 90 -15.64 -11.84 2.88
N ALA A 91 -15.46 -13.00 2.24
CA ALA A 91 -15.80 -14.30 2.82
C ALA A 91 -15.10 -14.62 4.14
N ILE A 92 -13.92 -14.04 4.41
CA ILE A 92 -13.22 -14.22 5.69
C ILE A 92 -14.02 -13.56 6.82
N PHE A 93 -14.53 -12.37 6.57
CA PHE A 93 -15.23 -11.58 7.58
C PHE A 93 -16.68 -12.02 7.78
N GLU A 94 -17.31 -12.61 6.76
CA GLU A 94 -18.61 -13.26 6.90
C GLU A 94 -18.51 -14.63 7.58
N TYR A 95 -17.33 -15.25 7.57
CA TYR A 95 -17.09 -16.56 8.18
C TYR A 95 -16.87 -16.49 9.69
N PHE A 96 -16.15 -15.48 10.19
CA PHE A 96 -15.85 -15.33 11.60
C PHE A 96 -16.88 -14.47 12.32
N ASP A 97 -17.37 -14.94 13.46
CA ASP A 97 -18.22 -14.19 14.38
C ASP A 97 -17.33 -13.44 15.37
N ALA A 98 -16.77 -12.31 14.93
CA ALA A 98 -15.76 -11.55 15.66
C ALA A 98 -15.97 -10.04 15.50
N CYS A 99 -15.52 -9.26 16.49
CA CYS A 99 -15.43 -7.81 16.33
C CYS A 99 -14.39 -7.46 15.26
N LEU A 100 -14.68 -6.46 14.42
CA LEU A 100 -13.76 -6.03 13.36
C LEU A 100 -13.19 -4.64 13.69
N LEU A 101 -11.87 -4.52 13.67
CA LEU A 101 -11.14 -3.27 13.81
C LEU A 101 -10.39 -2.97 12.51
N GLY A 102 -10.91 -2.03 11.72
CA GLY A 102 -10.25 -1.54 10.52
C GLY A 102 -9.27 -0.40 10.80
N LEU A 103 -8.02 -0.55 10.39
CA LEU A 103 -7.02 0.50 10.39
C LEU A 103 -6.81 1.00 8.96
N THR A 104 -6.76 2.32 8.76
CA THR A 104 -6.41 2.88 7.46
C THR A 104 -5.83 4.28 7.59
N ALA A 105 -4.87 4.59 6.72
CA ALA A 105 -4.30 5.92 6.59
C ALA A 105 -4.94 6.75 5.47
N THR A 106 -5.74 6.14 4.58
CA THR A 106 -6.31 6.85 3.42
C THR A 106 -7.59 7.59 3.77
N PRO A 107 -7.74 8.87 3.34
CA PRO A 107 -8.84 9.72 3.77
C PRO A 107 -10.18 9.31 3.17
N LYS A 108 -11.27 9.69 3.88
CA LYS A 108 -12.69 9.44 3.55
C LYS A 108 -13.09 9.58 2.07
N LYS A 109 -12.44 10.45 1.29
CA LYS A 109 -12.80 10.73 -0.11
C LYS A 109 -12.42 9.61 -1.08
N THR A 110 -11.40 8.81 -0.76
CA THR A 110 -10.92 7.70 -1.60
C THR A 110 -11.46 6.36 -1.14
N VAL A 111 -12.03 6.32 0.08
CA VAL A 111 -12.69 5.13 0.62
C VAL A 111 -14.08 5.03 0.02
N HIS A 112 -14.35 3.96 -0.73
CA HIS A 112 -15.68 3.75 -1.30
C HIS A 112 -16.75 3.65 -0.20
N GLN A 113 -17.95 4.13 -0.50
CA GLN A 113 -19.12 4.11 0.40
C GLN A 113 -19.37 2.75 1.05
N SER A 114 -19.06 1.67 0.32
CA SER A 114 -19.23 0.30 0.75
C SER A 114 -18.31 -0.15 1.92
N THR A 115 -17.23 0.57 2.27
CA THR A 115 -16.34 0.19 3.42
C THR A 115 -17.07 0.52 4.71
N TYR A 116 -17.69 1.70 4.74
CA TYR A 116 -18.41 2.20 5.89
C TYR A 116 -19.69 1.41 6.14
N GLU A 117 -20.38 1.00 5.08
CA GLU A 117 -21.54 0.10 5.17
C GLU A 117 -21.14 -1.25 5.76
N PHE A 118 -19.97 -1.78 5.40
CA PHE A 118 -19.48 -3.06 5.92
C PHE A 118 -19.18 -3.02 7.43
N PHE A 119 -18.69 -1.89 7.94
CA PHE A 119 -18.40 -1.70 9.37
C PHE A 119 -19.60 -1.15 10.17
N ASP A 120 -20.81 -1.12 9.59
CA ASP A 120 -22.02 -0.54 10.20
C ASP A 120 -21.80 0.90 10.73
N MET A 121 -21.01 1.68 9.99
CA MET A 121 -20.61 3.01 10.43
C MET A 121 -21.67 4.02 10.03
N LYS A 122 -22.48 4.45 11.01
CA LYS A 122 -23.46 5.53 10.83
C LYS A 122 -22.77 6.77 10.26
N ASN A 123 -23.28 7.27 9.13
CA ASN A 123 -22.85 8.50 8.44
C ASN A 123 -21.44 8.49 7.81
N ASN A 124 -20.86 7.33 7.47
CA ASN A 124 -19.51 7.23 6.85
C ASN A 124 -18.41 7.92 7.66
N MET A 125 -18.53 7.90 9.00
CA MET A 125 -17.61 8.56 9.91
C MET A 125 -16.76 7.53 10.66
N PRO A 126 -15.41 7.58 10.57
CA PRO A 126 -14.50 6.77 11.38
C PRO A 126 -14.81 6.96 12.87
N THR A 127 -14.67 5.88 13.64
CA THR A 127 -14.85 5.89 15.10
C THR A 127 -13.85 6.84 15.77
N ASP A 128 -12.64 6.90 15.23
CA ASP A 128 -11.58 7.79 15.70
C ASP A 128 -10.68 8.20 14.53
N VAL A 129 -10.09 9.40 14.59
CA VAL A 129 -9.20 9.94 13.56
C VAL A 129 -8.03 10.65 14.22
N TYR A 130 -6.83 10.20 13.86
CA TYR A 130 -5.59 10.90 14.16
C TYR A 130 -5.14 11.68 12.93
N GLU A 131 -5.29 13.01 12.96
CA GLU A 131 -5.07 13.86 11.79
C GLU A 131 -3.59 14.19 11.57
N TYR A 132 -3.23 14.45 10.32
CA TYR A 132 -1.86 14.79 9.92
C TYR A 132 -1.31 16.03 10.66
N ASP A 133 -2.15 17.05 10.87
CA ASP A 133 -1.76 18.27 11.58
C ASP A 133 -1.34 17.97 13.02
N GLU A 134 -2.08 17.09 13.71
CA GLU A 134 -1.75 16.66 15.06
C GLU A 134 -0.43 15.90 15.11
N ALA A 135 -0.22 14.97 14.17
CA ALA A 135 1.00 14.19 14.05
C ALA A 135 2.27 15.02 13.82
N ILE A 136 2.14 16.15 13.11
CA ILE A 136 3.26 17.04 12.76
C ILE A 136 3.46 18.12 13.82
N ASN A 137 2.40 18.85 14.17
CA ASN A 137 2.50 20.11 14.90
C ASN A 137 2.32 19.96 16.42
N LYS A 138 1.65 18.90 16.88
CA LYS A 138 1.46 18.65 18.32
C LYS A 138 2.40 17.58 18.84
N ASP A 139 2.38 16.41 18.22
CA ASP A 139 3.08 15.24 18.76
C ASP A 139 4.48 15.05 18.17
N HIS A 140 4.78 15.74 17.06
CA HIS A 140 6.07 15.70 16.37
C HIS A 140 6.55 14.27 16.05
N VAL A 141 5.60 13.38 15.71
CA VAL A 141 5.87 11.97 15.35
C VAL A 141 6.07 11.77 13.85
N LEU A 142 5.70 12.75 13.03
CA LEU A 142 5.92 12.76 11.58
C LEU A 142 6.81 13.93 11.16
N VAL A 143 7.46 13.77 10.01
CA VAL A 143 8.22 14.83 9.34
C VAL A 143 7.35 15.46 8.26
N PRO A 144 7.23 16.81 8.18
CA PRO A 144 6.41 17.45 7.18
C PRO A 144 6.97 17.21 5.77
N PHE A 145 6.09 16.91 4.83
CA PHE A 145 6.46 16.79 3.41
C PHE A 145 6.13 18.07 2.65
N TYR A 146 6.96 18.37 1.65
CA TYR A 146 6.72 19.44 0.69
C TYR A 146 6.51 18.81 -0.68
N LEU A 147 5.30 18.95 -1.22
CA LEU A 147 4.97 18.48 -2.55
C LEU A 147 5.57 19.46 -3.57
N ILE A 148 6.54 19.01 -4.35
CA ILE A 148 7.05 19.76 -5.49
C ILE A 148 6.45 19.12 -6.75
N GLU A 149 5.32 19.65 -7.20
CA GLU A 149 4.77 19.29 -8.51
C GLU A 149 5.69 19.89 -9.58
N THR A 150 6.26 19.03 -10.43
CA THR A 150 6.99 19.43 -11.61
C THR A 150 6.26 18.82 -12.79
N ALA A 151 5.64 19.67 -13.60
CA ALA A 151 5.29 19.28 -14.95
C ALA A 151 6.59 19.20 -15.72
N THR A 152 7.07 17.98 -15.99
CA THR A 152 8.00 17.80 -17.11
C THR A 152 7.28 18.35 -18.34
N ARG A 153 7.93 19.21 -19.13
CA ARG A 153 7.38 19.75 -20.39
C ARG A 153 7.32 18.65 -21.46
N ILE A 154 6.75 17.50 -21.12
CA ILE A 154 6.35 16.50 -22.09
C ILE A 154 5.00 17.01 -22.59
N PRO A 155 4.89 17.50 -23.83
CA PRO A 155 3.61 17.96 -24.33
C PRO A 155 2.66 16.75 -24.38
N ASP A 156 1.44 16.92 -23.88
CA ASP A 156 0.36 15.93 -24.05
C ASP A 156 0.14 15.58 -25.54
N ASP A 157 0.58 16.46 -26.43
CA ASP A 157 0.48 16.35 -27.89
C ASP A 157 1.65 15.59 -28.55
N GLY A 158 2.70 15.21 -27.81
CA GLY A 158 3.89 14.56 -28.38
C GLY A 158 5.06 15.52 -28.60
N ILE A 159 6.21 15.02 -29.09
CA ILE A 159 7.36 15.86 -29.48
C ILE A 159 7.24 16.14 -30.98
N THR A 160 7.23 17.42 -31.35
CA THR A 160 7.27 17.85 -32.76
C THR A 160 8.57 18.61 -32.97
N TYR A 161 9.38 18.18 -33.92
CA TYR A 161 10.72 18.72 -34.15
C TYR A 161 10.72 20.25 -34.40
N GLU A 162 9.69 20.78 -35.06
CA GLU A 162 9.55 22.23 -35.30
C GLU A 162 9.31 23.07 -34.03
N LYS A 163 8.93 22.43 -32.92
CA LYS A 163 8.64 23.10 -31.64
C LYS A 163 9.81 23.01 -30.65
N LEU A 164 10.90 22.33 -31.01
CA LEU A 164 12.09 22.18 -30.21
C LEU A 164 13.00 23.41 -30.37
N ASP A 165 13.69 23.79 -29.29
CA ASP A 165 14.74 24.79 -29.37
C ASP A 165 16.04 24.23 -29.97
N GLU A 166 17.06 25.08 -30.16
CA GLU A 166 18.29 24.71 -30.88
C GLU A 166 19.10 23.63 -30.14
N GLU A 167 19.07 23.64 -28.80
CA GLU A 167 19.76 22.65 -27.94
C GLU A 167 18.98 21.33 -27.93
N GLU A 168 17.66 21.38 -27.80
CA GLU A 168 16.78 20.21 -27.88
C GLU A 168 16.79 19.53 -29.26
N ARG A 169 17.00 20.31 -30.35
CA ARG A 169 17.13 19.77 -31.71
C ARG A 169 18.44 19.02 -31.91
N GLU A 170 19.53 19.52 -31.36
CA GLU A 170 20.84 18.85 -31.43
C GLU A 170 20.78 17.50 -30.70
N GLU A 171 20.17 17.45 -29.51
CA GLU A 171 19.94 16.20 -28.78
C GLU A 171 19.03 15.22 -29.54
N TYR A 172 17.95 15.73 -30.14
CA TYR A 172 17.03 14.93 -30.95
C TYR A 172 17.72 14.38 -32.21
N GLU A 173 18.57 15.17 -32.86
CA GLU A 173 19.34 14.72 -34.01
C GLU A 173 20.38 13.67 -33.60
N ASP A 174 21.10 13.86 -32.50
CA ASP A 174 22.07 12.88 -32.00
C ASP A 174 21.41 11.53 -31.65
N GLU A 175 20.17 11.53 -31.15
CA GLU A 175 19.46 10.30 -30.74
C GLU A 175 18.79 9.57 -31.92
N PHE A 176 18.30 10.29 -32.93
CA PHE A 176 17.47 9.72 -34.02
C PHE A 176 18.13 9.66 -35.41
N CYS A 177 19.35 10.19 -35.58
CA CYS A 177 20.02 10.27 -36.89
C CYS A 177 20.76 8.97 -37.33
N GLU A 178 20.47 7.82 -36.72
CA GLU A 178 21.00 6.52 -37.18
C GLU A 178 19.97 5.77 -38.07
N ASP A 179 20.27 5.78 -39.37
CA ASP A 179 19.91 4.84 -40.45
C ASP A 179 18.45 4.71 -40.99
N GLU A 180 17.38 5.20 -40.36
CA GLU A 180 16.00 5.08 -40.94
C GLU A 180 15.24 6.40 -41.17
N GLY A 181 15.89 7.55 -40.98
CA GLY A 181 15.32 8.88 -41.24
C GLY A 181 14.61 9.49 -40.03
N MET A 182 14.71 10.81 -39.92
CA MET A 182 14.28 11.55 -38.73
C MET A 182 12.75 11.60 -38.63
N PRO A 183 12.13 11.13 -37.52
CA PRO A 183 10.70 11.28 -37.33
C PRO A 183 10.36 12.76 -37.09
N GLU A 184 9.47 13.32 -37.90
CA GLU A 184 8.98 14.71 -37.74
C GLU A 184 8.13 14.88 -36.45
N HIS A 185 7.53 13.79 -35.98
CA HIS A 185 6.68 13.78 -34.79
C HIS A 185 6.72 12.44 -34.05
N ILE A 186 6.91 12.51 -32.72
CA ILE A 186 6.80 11.35 -31.81
C ILE A 186 5.49 11.46 -31.04
N PRO A 187 4.56 10.51 -31.22
CA PRO A 187 3.29 10.52 -30.51
C PRO A 187 3.47 10.21 -29.02
N PRO A 188 2.57 10.71 -28.14
CA PRO A 188 2.67 10.58 -26.68
C PRO A 188 2.87 9.15 -26.16
N GLU A 189 2.28 8.18 -26.85
CA GLU A 189 2.32 6.75 -26.50
C GLU A 189 3.74 6.17 -26.56
N ASN A 190 4.58 6.73 -27.42
CA ASN A 190 5.95 6.28 -27.62
C ASN A 190 6.97 7.12 -26.83
N ILE A 191 6.60 8.31 -26.36
CA ILE A 191 7.47 9.18 -25.56
C ILE A 191 8.04 8.46 -24.34
N ASN A 192 7.21 7.70 -23.62
CA ASN A 192 7.65 6.97 -22.43
C ASN A 192 8.67 5.85 -22.74
N LYS A 193 8.79 5.38 -23.98
CA LYS A 193 9.84 4.41 -24.33
C LYS A 193 11.20 5.06 -24.56
N TYR A 194 11.21 6.32 -25.00
CA TYR A 194 12.42 7.08 -25.32
C TYR A 194 12.90 7.92 -24.13
N ILE A 195 11.98 8.59 -23.42
CA ILE A 195 12.31 9.50 -22.30
C ILE A 195 12.66 8.75 -20.99
N PHE A 196 12.26 7.48 -20.84
CA PHE A 196 12.73 6.66 -19.72
C PHE A 196 14.15 6.12 -19.99
N ASN A 197 15.06 7.03 -20.30
CA ASN A 197 16.46 6.81 -20.00
C ASN A 197 16.60 6.92 -18.47
N ILE A 198 17.18 5.89 -17.84
CA ILE A 198 17.43 5.84 -16.38
C ILE A 198 18.17 7.11 -15.91
N ASP A 199 18.94 7.71 -16.82
CA ASP A 199 19.70 8.93 -16.63
C ASP A 199 18.82 10.18 -16.34
N THR A 200 17.60 10.26 -16.87
CA THR A 200 16.69 11.42 -16.68
C THR A 200 16.13 11.47 -15.26
N VAL A 201 15.79 10.32 -14.69
CA VAL A 201 15.29 10.23 -13.30
C VAL A 201 16.41 10.57 -12.32
N ASP A 202 17.61 10.04 -12.55
CA ASP A 202 18.77 10.32 -11.70
C ASP A 202 19.22 11.79 -11.82
N LYS A 203 19.17 12.38 -13.01
CA LYS A 203 19.43 13.83 -13.21
C LYS A 203 18.39 14.69 -12.52
N MET A 204 17.08 14.40 -12.65
CA MET A 204 16.02 15.11 -11.93
C MET A 204 16.19 15.02 -10.41
N ILE A 205 16.50 13.83 -9.88
CA ILE A 205 16.71 13.63 -8.44
C ILE A 205 17.95 14.40 -7.97
N SER A 206 19.05 14.35 -8.75
CA SER A 206 20.31 15.03 -8.45
C SER A 206 20.17 16.56 -8.44
N GLU A 207 19.46 17.12 -9.43
CA GLU A 207 19.20 18.55 -9.53
C GLU A 207 18.32 19.05 -8.37
N LYS A 208 17.29 18.27 -8.00
CA LYS A 208 16.44 18.56 -6.84
C LYS A 208 17.20 18.43 -5.52
N MET A 209 18.09 17.44 -5.36
CA MET A 209 18.94 17.33 -4.16
C MET A 209 19.86 18.54 -3.99
N LYS A 210 20.42 19.09 -5.08
CA LYS A 210 21.22 20.33 -5.02
C LYS A 210 20.42 21.54 -4.52
N ILE A 211 19.17 21.69 -4.96
CA ILE A 211 18.28 22.78 -4.50
C ILE A 211 18.00 22.64 -3.00
N TYR A 212 17.76 21.42 -2.52
CA TYR A 212 17.57 21.15 -1.08
C TYR A 212 18.81 21.45 -0.24
N PHE A 213 20.03 21.19 -0.73
CA PHE A 213 21.27 21.49 0.02
C PHE A 213 21.67 22.98 0.02
N LEU A 214 21.13 23.79 -0.89
CA LEU A 214 21.39 25.24 -0.95
C LEU A 214 20.37 26.06 -0.14
N SER A 215 19.32 25.42 0.39
CA SER A 215 18.22 26.06 1.13
C SER A 215 18.16 25.69 2.62
N VAL A 216 19.20 25.01 3.14
CA VAL A 216 19.47 24.80 4.57
C VAL A 216 20.79 25.46 4.93
#